data_AF-A0A953DP09-F1
#
_entry.id   AF-A0A953DP09-F1
#
_cell.length_a   1.000
_cell.length_b   1.000
_cell.length_c   1.000
_cell.angle_alpha   90.00
_cell.angle_beta   90.00
_cell.angle_gamma   90.00
#
_symmetry.space_group_name_H-M   'P 1'
#
loop_
_entity.id
_entity.type
_entity.pdbx_description
1 polymer ?
#
loop_
_entity_poly.entity_id
_entity_poly.type
_entity_poly.pdbx_seq_one_letter_code
_entity_poly.pdbx_strand_id
1 'polypeptide(L)'
;MEDYTSKYKGEQVEVALFGGEYQEGVLTAYCYVDEVAHIELNGHILVPLQNIASLHCSSRCDAPQNEDWPPRGLLEDDGSDEDRADDDS
;
A
#
# COMPACT_ATOMS: atom_id res chain seq x y z
N MET A 1 -21.68 4.79 -14.41
CA MET A 1 -20.50 4.48 -13.60
C MET A 1 -19.75 5.78 -13.44
N GLU A 2 -19.56 6.27 -12.22
CA GLU A 2 -18.87 7.53 -11.99
C GLU A 2 -17.38 7.37 -12.34
N ASP A 3 -16.89 8.20 -13.25
CA ASP A 3 -15.49 8.18 -13.69
C ASP A 3 -14.61 8.90 -12.66
N TYR A 4 -14.24 8.18 -11.61
CA TYR A 4 -13.32 8.66 -10.59
C TYR A 4 -11.88 8.80 -11.08
N THR A 5 -11.55 8.36 -12.30
CA THR A 5 -10.21 8.52 -12.89
C THR A 5 -9.78 9.97 -12.89
N SER A 6 -10.72 10.87 -13.21
CA SER A 6 -10.49 12.32 -13.23
C SER A 6 -10.08 12.89 -11.87
N LYS A 7 -10.46 12.25 -10.76
CA LYS A 7 -10.16 12.72 -9.40
C LYS A 7 -8.74 12.38 -8.94
N TYR A 8 -8.17 11.30 -9.47
CA TYR A 8 -6.86 10.77 -9.04
C TYR A 8 -5.81 10.78 -10.14
N LYS A 9 -6.18 11.18 -11.36
CA LYS A 9 -5.24 11.31 -12.47
C LYS A 9 -4.18 12.38 -12.15
N GLY A 10 -2.92 12.00 -12.27
CA GLY A 10 -1.76 12.83 -11.95
C GLY A 10 -1.31 12.71 -10.50
N GLU A 11 -2.04 11.99 -9.64
CA GLU A 11 -1.64 11.79 -8.25
C GLU A 11 -0.49 10.79 -8.15
N GLN A 12 0.40 11.04 -7.18
CA GLN A 12 1.43 10.09 -6.78
C GLN A 12 0.77 8.99 -5.95
N VAL A 13 0.96 7.75 -6.39
CA VAL A 13 0.34 6.56 -5.80
C VAL A 13 1.36 5.49 -5.50
N GLU A 14 1.02 4.73 -4.48
CA GLU A 14 1.75 3.58 -3.98
C GLU A 14 0.88 2.35 -4.17
N VAL A 15 1.39 1.34 -4.86
CA VAL A 15 0.66 0.13 -5.25
C VAL A 15 1.37 -1.09 -4.69
N ALA A 16 0.69 -1.82 -3.82
CA ALA A 16 1.12 -3.14 -3.37
C ALA A 16 0.45 -4.21 -4.22
N LEU A 17 1.23 -5.14 -4.76
CA LEU A 17 0.73 -6.27 -5.55
C LEU A 17 0.61 -7.53 -4.70
N PHE A 18 -0.33 -8.40 -5.08
CA PHE A 18 -0.33 -9.76 -4.57
C PHE A 18 0.98 -10.45 -4.97
N GLY A 19 1.74 -10.94 -3.98
CA GLY A 19 3.10 -11.43 -4.17
C GLY A 19 4.17 -10.63 -3.41
N GLY A 20 3.79 -9.52 -2.78
CA GLY A 20 4.68 -8.72 -1.91
C GLY A 20 5.52 -7.68 -2.65
N GLU A 21 5.34 -7.54 -3.96
CA GLU A 21 5.96 -6.47 -4.74
C GLU A 21 5.26 -5.13 -4.49
N TYR A 22 6.06 -4.06 -4.51
CA TYR A 22 5.59 -2.71 -4.28
C TYR A 22 6.10 -1.78 -5.37
N GLN A 23 5.23 -0.90 -5.86
CA GLN A 23 5.54 0.06 -6.91
C GLN A 23 5.02 1.44 -6.54
N GLU A 24 5.81 2.47 -6.82
CA GLU A 24 5.40 3.86 -6.72
C GLU A 24 5.35 4.47 -8.12
N GLY A 25 4.36 5.31 -8.39
CA GLY A 25 4.26 6.01 -9.66
C GLY A 25 3.15 7.04 -9.70
N VAL A 26 2.98 7.66 -10.85
CA VAL A 26 1.90 8.61 -11.11
C VAL A 26 0.74 7.86 -11.74
N LEU A 27 -0.47 7.95 -11.16
CA LEU A 27 -1.67 7.37 -11.77
C LEU A 27 -2.07 8.21 -12.99
N THR A 28 -1.91 7.69 -14.20
CA THR A 28 -2.19 8.43 -15.44
C THR A 28 -3.53 8.06 -16.07
N ALA A 29 -4.04 6.86 -15.80
CA ALA A 29 -5.35 6.42 -16.26
C ALA A 29 -5.93 5.27 -15.42
N TYR A 30 -7.24 5.11 -15.53
CA TYR A 30 -7.99 3.92 -15.15
C TYR A 30 -8.85 3.54 -16.36
N CYS A 31 -8.73 2.31 -16.82
CA CYS A 31 -9.33 1.88 -18.08
C CYS A 31 -9.78 0.42 -18.04
N TYR A 32 -10.53 0.02 -19.06
CA TYR A 32 -10.90 -1.36 -19.30
C TYR A 32 -10.21 -1.87 -20.56
N VAL A 33 -9.54 -3.01 -20.46
CA VAL A 33 -8.93 -3.73 -21.59
C VAL A 33 -9.49 -5.14 -21.56
N ASP A 34 -10.17 -5.54 -22.64
CA ASP A 34 -10.84 -6.85 -22.73
C ASP A 34 -11.70 -7.17 -21.49
N GLU A 35 -12.53 -6.21 -21.08
CA GLU A 35 -13.42 -6.28 -19.90
C GLU A 35 -12.71 -6.36 -18.54
N VAL A 36 -11.38 -6.31 -18.50
CA VAL A 36 -10.58 -6.27 -17.28
C VAL A 36 -10.19 -4.83 -16.93
N ALA A 37 -10.47 -4.42 -15.69
CA ALA A 37 -10.09 -3.11 -15.19
C ALA A 37 -8.59 -3.01 -14.90
N HIS A 38 -7.97 -1.92 -15.35
CA HIS A 38 -6.55 -1.63 -15.20
C HIS A 38 -6.33 -0.21 -14.69
N ILE A 39 -5.21 -0.01 -14.00
CA ILE A 39 -4.61 1.31 -13.83
C ILE A 39 -3.40 1.44 -14.76
N GLU A 40 -3.13 2.67 -15.17
CA GLU A 40 -1.88 3.04 -15.84
C GLU A 40 -1.02 3.85 -14.87
N LEU A 41 0.20 3.38 -14.63
CA LEU A 41 1.23 4.08 -13.89
C LEU A 41 2.26 4.68 -14.85
N ASN A 42 2.69 5.90 -14.56
CA ASN A 42 3.74 6.63 -15.27
C ASN A 42 3.51 6.79 -16.79
N GLY A 43 2.29 6.55 -17.29
CA GLY A 43 1.93 6.61 -18.71
C GLY A 43 2.43 5.44 -19.57
N HIS A 44 2.92 4.35 -18.97
CA HIS A 44 3.46 3.21 -19.74
C HIS A 44 3.38 1.84 -19.04
N ILE A 45 2.96 1.77 -17.78
CA ILE A 45 2.82 0.52 -17.03
C ILE A 45 1.33 0.26 -16.81
N LEU A 46 0.79 -0.81 -17.39
CA LEU A 46 -0.58 -1.23 -17.13
C LEU A 46 -0.61 -2.33 -16.08
N VAL A 47 -1.38 -2.12 -15.02
CA VAL A 47 -1.54 -3.08 -13.93
C VAL A 47 -3.02 -3.49 -13.83
N PRO A 48 -3.35 -4.77 -14.00
CA PRO A 48 -4.71 -5.26 -13.77
C PRO A 48 -5.09 -5.10 -12.30
N LEU A 49 -6.31 -4.63 -12.03
CA LEU A 49 -6.78 -4.48 -10.64
C LEU A 49 -6.75 -5.80 -9.86
N GLN A 50 -6.90 -6.94 -10.54
CA GLN A 50 -6.85 -8.27 -9.91
C GLN A 50 -5.51 -8.58 -9.26
N ASN A 51 -4.45 -7.89 -9.69
CA ASN A 51 -3.09 -8.08 -9.15
C ASN A 51 -2.78 -7.12 -8.00
N ILE A 52 -3.66 -6.16 -7.71
CA ILE A 52 -3.42 -5.11 -6.71
C ILE A 52 -4.03 -5.52 -5.38
N ALA A 53 -3.19 -5.62 -4.35
CA ALA A 53 -3.62 -5.83 -2.97
C ALA A 53 -4.07 -4.52 -2.31
N SER A 54 -3.37 -3.41 -2.57
CA SER A 54 -3.76 -2.08 -2.11
C SER A 54 -3.21 -0.97 -3.00
N LEU A 55 -3.90 0.17 -3.01
CA LEU A 55 -3.49 1.39 -3.70
C LEU A 55 -3.69 2.57 -2.75
N HIS A 56 -2.64 3.34 -2.52
CA HIS A 56 -2.66 4.54 -1.69
C HIS A 56 -2.30 5.76 -2.52
N CYS A 57 -2.98 6.89 -2.29
CA CYS A 57 -2.58 8.19 -2.84
C CYS A 57 -1.76 8.93 -1.79
N SER A 58 -0.46 9.10 -2.04
CA SER A 58 0.46 9.68 -1.06
C SER A 58 0.08 11.13 -0.70
N SER A 59 -0.54 11.87 -1.63
CA SER A 59 -1.05 13.23 -1.41
C SER A 59 -2.25 13.34 -0.47
N ARG A 60 -2.91 12.21 -0.16
CA ARG A 60 -4.10 12.14 0.71
C ARG A 60 -3.87 11.27 1.94
N CYS A 61 -2.65 10.78 2.15
CA CYS A 61 -2.20 10.19 3.39
C CYS A 61 -1.94 11.29 4.43
N ASP A 62 -2.97 12.07 4.76
CA ASP A 62 -3.03 12.76 6.05
C ASP A 62 -3.37 11.69 7.09
N ALA A 63 -2.45 10.76 7.37
CA ALA A 63 -2.52 10.04 8.63
C ALA A 63 -2.56 11.13 9.70
N PRO A 64 -3.57 11.16 10.58
CA PRO A 64 -3.61 12.20 11.60
C PRO A 64 -2.27 12.15 12.30
N GLN A 65 -1.52 13.26 12.27
CA GLN A 65 -0.29 13.48 13.04
C GLN A 65 -0.58 13.48 14.57
N ASN A 66 -1.68 12.86 14.99
CA ASN A 66 -1.99 12.67 16.38
C ASN A 66 -0.98 11.68 16.96
N GLU A 67 -0.49 11.98 18.17
CA GLU A 67 0.54 11.24 18.89
C GLU A 67 0.15 9.79 19.25
N ASP A 68 -1.06 9.36 18.85
CA ASP A 68 -1.67 8.05 19.11
C ASP A 68 -1.51 7.04 17.96
N TRP A 69 -0.82 7.41 16.86
CA TRP A 69 -0.53 6.50 15.73
C TRP A 69 0.98 6.22 15.59
N PRO A 70 1.40 4.95 15.44
CA PRO A 70 0.58 3.73 15.45
C PRO A 70 0.02 3.42 16.85
N PRO A 71 -1.07 2.63 16.96
CA PRO A 71 -1.69 2.31 18.24
C PRO A 71 -0.64 1.71 19.18
N ARG A 72 -0.55 2.26 20.40
CA ARG A 72 0.35 1.72 21.44
C ARG A 72 0.02 0.24 21.63
N GLY A 73 1.05 -0.61 21.58
CA GLY A 73 0.93 -2.07 21.57
C GLY A 73 1.25 -2.73 20.22
N LEU A 74 1.39 -1.98 19.12
CA LEU A 74 1.81 -2.55 17.83
C LEU A 74 3.34 -2.65 17.66
N LEU A 75 4.10 -1.93 18.49
CA LEU A 75 5.58 -2.01 18.53
C LEU A 75 6.11 -2.92 19.67
N GLU A 76 5.23 -3.48 20.51
CA GLU A 76 5.65 -4.18 21.74
C GLU A 76 5.74 -5.71 21.60
N ASP A 77 5.68 -6.25 20.38
CA ASP A 77 5.88 -7.70 20.09
C ASP A 77 7.24 -7.96 19.41
N ASP A 78 8.32 -7.35 19.90
CA ASP A 78 9.65 -7.98 19.76
C ASP A 78 9.91 -8.69 21.09
N GLY A 79 9.26 -9.86 21.21
CA GLY A 79 9.18 -10.67 22.41
C GLY A 79 10.56 -10.95 23.01
N SER A 80 10.70 -10.50 24.25
CA SER A 80 11.44 -11.14 25.34
C SER A 80 11.81 -12.61 25.07
N ASP A 81 13.07 -12.85 24.71
CA ASP A 81 13.73 -14.14 24.86
C ASP A 81 14.35 -14.20 26.28
N GLU A 82 13.49 -14.11 27.29
CA GLU A 82 13.82 -14.54 28.66
C GLU A 82 13.26 -15.95 28.83
N ASP A 83 14.11 -16.99 28.74
CA ASP A 83 14.24 -17.99 29.82
C ASP A 83 15.11 -19.23 29.46
N ARG A 84 16.03 -19.52 30.39
CA ARG A 84 16.57 -20.84 30.82
C ARG A 84 17.77 -21.47 30.11
N ALA A 85 18.93 -21.39 30.78
CA ALA A 85 19.80 -22.51 31.20
C ALA A 85 21.11 -21.89 31.74
N ASP A 86 21.73 -22.24 32.86
CA ASP A 86 21.49 -23.25 33.88
C ASP A 86 22.33 -22.79 35.10
N ASP A 87 21.82 -23.08 36.28
CA ASP A 87 22.58 -23.22 37.53
C ASP A 87 23.61 -24.35 37.34
N ASP A 88 24.90 -24.11 37.61
CA ASP A 88 25.77 -24.99 38.42
C ASP A 88 27.27 -24.57 38.39
N SER A 89 27.86 -24.60 39.60
CA SER A 89 29.29 -24.59 40.00
C SER A 89 30.08 -23.28 40.08
#